data_AF-A0A414TSV4-F1
#
_entry.id   AF-A0A414TSV4-F1
#
_cell.length_a   1.000
_cell.length_b   1.000
_cell.length_c   1.000
_cell.angle_alpha   90.00
_cell.angle_beta   90.00
_cell.angle_gamma   90.00
#
_symmetry.space_group_name_H-M   'P 1'
#
loop_
_entity.id
_entity.type
_entity.pdbx_description
1 polymer ?
#
loop_
_entity_poly.entity_id
_entity_poly.type
_entity_poly.pdbx_seq_one_letter_code
_entity_poly.pdbx_strand_id
1 'polypeptide(L)'
;MDKLCYIPGDLVMTNGVPLGTAKDVVYRVTSSDPSKILKLDDGTVLKGVVCLENIEGAELGDKGFLLGDCCAWVKDIVPINLVPAILEKNGWNKSTSWFYVGSEERGYQFSKELDDKWDELDRMTYGDLQISQSENLRDWKYINECNHYFHFEFTYVHELQHLLYALHIDSNLKI
;
A
#
# COMPACT_ATOMS: atom_id res chain seq x y z
N MET A 1 10.95 10.93 -1.61
CA MET A 1 9.48 10.88 -1.56
C MET A 1 8.98 12.30 -1.27
N ASP A 2 8.63 13.06 -2.30
CA ASP A 2 8.25 14.48 -2.16
C ASP A 2 6.73 14.73 -2.26
N LYS A 3 5.91 13.69 -2.35
CA LYS A 3 4.46 13.82 -2.39
C LYS A 3 3.85 12.89 -1.35
N LEU A 4 3.04 13.46 -0.45
CA LEU A 4 2.17 12.70 0.44
C LEU A 4 1.21 11.88 -0.42
N CYS A 5 1.19 10.56 -0.24
CA CYS A 5 0.35 9.64 -0.99
C CYS A 5 -0.76 9.00 -0.14
N TYR A 6 -0.85 9.31 1.16
CA TYR A 6 -1.77 8.60 2.06
C TYR A 6 -3.18 9.19 2.04
N ILE A 7 -4.18 8.33 1.92
CA ILE A 7 -5.61 8.68 1.96
C ILE A 7 -6.30 8.02 3.16
N PRO A 8 -7.48 8.50 3.58
CA PRO A 8 -8.26 7.83 4.61
C PRO A 8 -8.49 6.35 4.30
N GLY A 9 -8.22 5.47 5.27
CA GLY A 9 -8.32 4.02 5.12
C GLY A 9 -6.98 3.30 4.91
N ASP A 10 -5.93 4.02 4.50
CA ASP A 10 -4.60 3.43 4.29
C ASP A 10 -4.03 2.84 5.58
N LEU A 11 -3.36 1.70 5.43
CA LEU A 11 -2.66 1.02 6.52
C LEU A 11 -1.19 1.41 6.50
N VAL A 12 -0.72 1.90 7.64
CA VAL A 12 0.65 2.40 7.80
C VAL A 12 1.23 1.96 9.14
N MET A 13 2.56 1.92 9.24
CA MET A 13 3.26 1.82 10.51
C MET A 13 3.94 3.15 10.84
N THR A 14 4.45 3.29 12.05
CA THR A 14 5.31 4.43 12.43
C THR A 14 6.67 3.94 12.88
N ASN A 15 7.68 4.80 12.78
CA ASN A 15 9.00 4.57 13.34
C ASN A 15 9.05 4.67 14.89
N GLY A 16 7.91 4.91 15.55
CA GLY A 16 7.79 5.11 17.00
C GLY A 16 8.13 6.52 17.50
N VAL A 17 8.32 7.48 16.59
CA VAL A 17 8.66 8.89 16.90
C VAL A 17 7.43 9.80 17.13
N PRO A 18 6.22 9.53 16.61
CA PRO A 18 5.04 10.24 17.07
C PRO A 18 4.72 9.90 18.53
N LEU A 19 4.51 10.91 19.38
CA LEU A 19 4.07 10.69 20.77
C LEU A 19 2.75 9.92 20.75
N GLY A 20 2.72 8.74 21.35
CA GLY A 20 1.53 7.88 21.42
C GLY A 20 1.47 6.75 20.39
N THR A 21 2.42 6.66 19.45
CA THR A 21 2.54 5.46 18.60
C THR A 21 3.60 4.49 19.08
N ALA A 22 3.30 3.21 18.89
CA ALA A 22 4.25 2.14 19.05
C ALA A 22 4.89 1.84 17.68
N LYS A 23 6.18 1.54 17.72
CA LYS A 23 6.89 1.01 16.57
C LYS A 23 6.31 -0.37 16.21
N ASP A 24 6.30 -0.69 14.92
CA ASP A 24 5.84 -1.98 14.38
C ASP A 24 4.35 -2.30 14.68
N VAL A 25 3.58 -1.27 15.04
CA VAL A 25 2.12 -1.33 15.16
C VAL A 25 1.49 -0.70 13.92
N VAL A 26 0.46 -1.37 13.40
CA VAL A 26 -0.31 -0.92 12.25
C VAL A 26 -1.38 0.06 12.71
N TYR A 27 -1.47 1.19 12.02
CA TYR A 27 -2.46 2.23 12.21
C TYR A 27 -3.21 2.46 10.91
N ARG A 28 -4.46 2.92 11.02
CA ARG A 28 -5.23 3.40 9.88
C ARG A 28 -5.18 4.91 9.80
N VAL A 29 -4.99 5.42 8.60
CA VAL A 29 -5.07 6.84 8.29
C VAL A 29 -6.53 7.31 8.34
N THR A 30 -6.81 8.37 9.09
CA THR A 30 -8.13 9.01 9.15
C THR A 30 -8.21 10.24 8.24
N SER A 31 -7.14 11.01 8.18
CA SER A 31 -7.00 12.15 7.27
C SER A 31 -5.53 12.47 7.02
N SER A 32 -5.26 13.28 6.01
CA SER A 32 -3.92 13.70 5.66
C SER A 32 -3.94 15.13 5.11
N ASP A 33 -2.90 15.90 5.39
CA ASP A 33 -2.76 17.29 4.93
C ASP A 33 -1.35 17.50 4.35
N PRO A 34 -1.18 17.54 3.02
CA PRO A 34 0.12 17.75 2.37
C PRO A 34 0.62 19.19 2.49
N SER A 35 -0.26 20.15 2.82
CA SER A 35 0.05 21.57 2.84
C SER A 35 0.77 22.00 4.11
N LYS A 36 0.68 21.22 5.20
CA LYS A 36 1.39 21.53 6.45
C LYS A 36 2.90 21.47 6.26
N ILE A 37 3.57 22.54 6.65
CA ILE A 37 5.03 22.65 6.62
C ILE A 37 5.49 23.24 7.96
N LEU A 38 6.44 22.58 8.62
CA LEU A 38 7.08 23.10 9.83
C LEU A 38 8.60 23.18 9.61
N LYS A 39 9.18 24.34 9.89
CA LYS A 39 10.64 24.52 9.91
C LYS A 39 11.10 24.58 11.35
N LEU A 40 12.03 23.70 11.73
CA LEU A 40 12.64 23.67 13.05
C LEU A 40 13.88 24.58 13.09
N ASP A 41 14.29 24.98 14.29
CA ASP A 41 15.44 25.87 14.51
C ASP A 41 16.77 25.27 14.05
N ASP A 42 16.86 23.93 13.97
CA ASP A 42 18.02 23.20 13.44
C ASP A 42 18.07 23.16 11.90
N GLY A 43 17.11 23.80 11.23
CA GLY A 43 16.99 23.83 9.77
C GLY A 43 16.21 22.66 9.16
N THR A 44 15.75 21.70 9.97
CA THR A 44 14.91 20.60 9.49
C THR A 44 13.56 21.12 8.99
N VAL A 45 13.14 20.68 7.81
CA VAL A 45 11.83 21.01 7.23
C VAL A 45 10.95 19.77 7.19
N LEU A 46 9.87 19.78 7.96
CA LEU A 46 8.84 18.75 7.95
C LEU A 46 7.74 19.15 6.97
N LYS A 47 7.27 18.19 6.16
CA LYS A 47 6.25 18.40 5.14
C LYS A 47 5.19 17.31 5.25
N GLY A 48 3.94 17.74 5.25
CA GLY A 48 2.77 16.87 5.27
C GLY A 48 2.54 16.19 6.62
N VAL A 49 1.28 16.09 7.01
CA VAL A 49 0.86 15.33 8.20
C VAL A 49 -0.18 14.27 7.83
N VAL A 50 -0.24 13.24 8.65
CA VAL A 50 -1.17 12.11 8.57
C VAL A 50 -1.75 11.88 9.95
N CYS A 51 -3.08 11.87 10.05
CA CYS A 51 -3.80 11.63 11.29
C CYS A 51 -4.19 10.15 11.35
N LEU A 52 -4.07 9.54 12.53
CA LEU A 52 -4.20 8.09 12.73
C LEU A 52 -5.32 7.79 13.74
N GLU A 53 -6.08 6.70 13.54
CA GLU A 53 -7.27 6.34 14.35
C GLU A 53 -7.04 6.31 15.88
N ASN A 54 -5.80 6.07 16.34
CA ASN A 54 -5.46 5.96 17.76
C ASN A 54 -4.78 7.21 18.36
N ILE A 55 -4.60 8.27 17.58
CA ILE A 55 -3.93 9.52 18.02
C ILE A 55 -4.92 10.69 18.03
N GLU A 56 -6.10 10.52 17.44
CA GLU A 56 -7.15 11.54 17.45
C GLU A 56 -7.58 11.87 18.89
N GLY A 57 -7.25 13.07 19.36
CA GLY A 57 -7.58 13.54 20.71
C GLY A 57 -6.58 13.17 21.82
N ALA A 58 -5.40 12.64 21.51
CA ALA A 58 -4.37 12.37 22.53
C ALA A 58 -3.83 13.68 23.14
N GLU A 59 -3.97 13.85 24.47
CA GLU A 59 -3.41 15.00 25.20
C GLU A 59 -1.89 14.91 25.31
N LEU A 60 -1.23 16.06 25.15
CA LEU A 60 0.22 16.22 25.05
C LEU A 60 0.95 15.84 26.36
N GLY A 61 2.03 15.06 26.25
CA GLY A 61 3.08 14.98 27.26
C GLY A 61 4.31 15.81 26.84
N ASP A 62 5.01 16.41 27.81
CA ASP A 62 5.97 17.51 27.65
C ASP A 62 7.22 17.30 26.76
N LYS A 63 7.42 16.13 26.12
CA LYS A 63 8.64 15.87 25.33
C LYS A 63 8.42 14.94 24.13
N GLY A 64 8.07 15.49 22.96
CA GLY A 64 8.26 14.85 21.64
C GLY A 64 7.17 15.14 20.59
N PHE A 65 7.38 16.15 19.75
CA PHE A 65 6.54 16.62 18.63
C PHE A 65 5.20 15.91 18.31
N LEU A 66 4.13 16.42 18.93
CA LEU A 66 2.81 16.64 18.34
C LEU A 66 2.63 18.16 18.22
N LEU A 67 2.82 18.76 17.04
CA LEU A 67 2.54 20.19 16.84
C LEU A 67 1.74 20.39 15.55
N GLY A 68 0.42 20.43 15.74
CA GLY A 68 -0.59 20.78 14.75
C GLY A 68 -1.70 19.73 14.63
N ASP A 69 -2.60 19.68 15.61
CA ASP A 69 -3.88 18.93 15.60
C ASP A 69 -3.77 17.39 15.56
N CYS A 70 -3.21 16.73 16.58
CA CYS A 70 -3.31 15.26 16.75
C CYS A 70 -2.82 14.36 15.57
N CYS A 71 -1.86 14.81 14.76
CA CYS A 71 -1.36 14.07 13.58
C CYS A 71 0.15 13.78 13.64
N ALA A 72 0.58 12.73 12.95
CA ALA A 72 1.98 12.33 12.75
C ALA A 72 2.56 12.98 11.49
N TRP A 73 3.87 13.26 11.47
CA TRP A 73 4.55 13.74 10.25
C TRP A 73 4.78 12.60 9.26
N VAL A 74 4.66 12.88 7.96
CA VAL A 74 4.87 11.88 6.89
C VAL A 74 6.23 11.21 6.98
N LYS A 75 7.27 11.96 7.38
CA LYS A 75 8.63 11.41 7.55
C LYS A 75 8.73 10.29 8.59
N ASP A 76 7.77 10.22 9.51
CA ASP A 76 7.73 9.25 10.60
C ASP A 76 6.84 8.04 10.28
N ILE A 77 6.13 8.10 9.14
CA ILE A 77 5.36 6.99 8.61
C ILE A 77 6.30 5.99 7.92
N VAL A 78 6.15 4.73 8.29
CA VAL A 78 6.84 3.60 7.68
C VAL A 78 5.82 2.86 6.81
N PRO A 79 5.97 2.86 5.47
CA PRO A 79 5.06 2.13 4.61
C PRO A 79 5.20 0.62 4.83
N ILE A 80 4.08 -0.10 4.76
CA ILE A 80 4.05 -1.56 4.93
C ILE A 80 4.37 -2.19 3.58
N ASN A 81 5.41 -3.03 3.52
CA ASN A 81 5.74 -3.79 2.31
C ASN A 81 4.61 -4.74 1.96
N LEU A 82 4.23 -4.77 0.68
CA LEU A 82 3.34 -5.80 0.16
C LEU A 82 4.13 -7.09 -0.01
N VAL A 83 3.76 -8.14 0.70
CA VAL A 83 4.42 -9.45 0.62
C VAL A 83 3.40 -10.54 0.30
N PRO A 84 3.83 -11.69 -0.28
CA PRO A 84 2.94 -12.81 -0.63
C PRO A 84 1.98 -13.21 0.48
N ALA A 85 2.48 -13.28 1.72
CA ALA A 85 1.70 -13.69 2.89
C ALA A 85 0.50 -12.75 3.16
N ILE A 86 0.59 -11.46 2.83
CA ILE A 86 -0.52 -10.51 2.97
C ILE A 86 -1.60 -10.82 1.91
N LEU A 87 -1.20 -11.07 0.66
CA LEU A 87 -2.15 -11.41 -0.40
C LEU A 87 -2.88 -12.71 -0.10
N GLU A 88 -2.15 -13.76 0.28
CA GLU A 88 -2.71 -15.06 0.68
C GLU A 88 -3.72 -14.91 1.84
N LYS A 89 -3.38 -14.16 2.89
CA LYS A 89 -4.27 -13.90 4.04
C LYS A 89 -5.56 -13.15 3.66
N ASN A 90 -5.55 -12.44 2.55
CA ASN A 90 -6.68 -11.67 2.02
C ASN A 90 -7.43 -12.40 0.88
N GLY A 91 -7.23 -13.71 0.74
CA GLY A 91 -7.98 -14.55 -0.19
C GLY A 91 -7.54 -14.44 -1.64
N TRP A 92 -6.33 -13.91 -1.90
CA TRP A 92 -5.76 -13.93 -3.25
C TRP A 92 -5.20 -15.31 -3.55
N ASN A 93 -5.53 -15.83 -4.72
CA ASN A 93 -5.06 -17.13 -5.18
C ASN A 93 -3.65 -16.98 -5.71
N LYS A 94 -2.71 -17.66 -5.07
CA LYS A 94 -1.33 -17.74 -5.52
C LYS A 94 -1.18 -18.81 -6.59
N SER A 95 -0.68 -18.42 -7.75
CA SER A 95 -0.17 -19.35 -8.75
C SER A 95 1.32 -19.10 -8.95
N THR A 96 2.08 -20.19 -9.05
CA THR A 96 3.43 -20.14 -9.60
C THR A 96 3.30 -19.94 -11.10
N SER A 97 3.63 -18.74 -11.57
CA SER A 97 3.61 -18.44 -12.99
C SER A 97 4.93 -18.86 -13.62
N TRP A 98 4.87 -19.78 -14.57
CA TRP A 98 6.00 -20.17 -15.39
C TRP A 98 6.06 -19.22 -16.58
N PHE A 99 6.93 -18.23 -16.52
CA PHE A 99 7.27 -17.44 -17.71
C PHE A 99 8.10 -18.33 -18.66
N TYR A 100 7.46 -19.01 -19.62
CA TYR A 100 8.12 -19.75 -20.72
C TYR A 100 9.11 -18.81 -21.45
N VAL A 101 10.36 -19.11 -21.81
CA VAL A 101 11.21 -20.31 -21.89
C VAL A 101 12.60 -19.94 -21.37
N GLY A 102 13.19 -20.77 -20.50
CA GLY A 102 14.65 -20.73 -20.23
C GLY A 102 15.10 -20.08 -18.92
N SER A 103 14.23 -19.95 -17.92
CA SER A 103 14.64 -19.40 -16.64
C SER A 103 13.86 -19.91 -15.45
N GLU A 104 14.59 -20.13 -14.37
CA GLU A 104 14.16 -20.50 -13.01
C GLU A 104 12.92 -19.72 -12.52
N GLU A 105 12.27 -20.21 -11.46
CA GLU A 105 11.13 -19.54 -10.79
C GLU A 105 11.42 -18.04 -10.60
N ARG A 106 10.64 -17.17 -11.26
CA ARG A 106 10.94 -15.72 -11.37
C ARG A 106 9.95 -14.81 -10.65
N GLY A 107 8.91 -15.34 -10.02
CA GLY A 107 7.95 -14.56 -9.24
C GLY A 107 6.64 -15.27 -8.96
N TYR A 108 5.73 -14.56 -8.31
CA TYR A 108 4.39 -15.02 -7.98
C TYR A 108 3.34 -14.24 -8.75
N GLN A 109 2.33 -14.94 -9.24
CA GLN A 109 1.13 -14.33 -9.78
C GLN A 109 -0.01 -14.55 -8.79
N PHE A 110 -0.72 -13.48 -8.48
CA PHE A 110 -1.90 -13.49 -7.62
C PHE A 110 -3.11 -13.09 -8.43
N SER A 111 -4.17 -13.87 -8.35
CA SER A 111 -5.46 -13.51 -8.92
C SER A 111 -6.53 -13.38 -7.85
N LYS A 112 -7.46 -12.46 -8.09
CA LYS A 112 -8.69 -12.33 -7.30
C LYS A 112 -9.88 -12.25 -8.25
N GLU A 113 -10.82 -13.17 -8.05
CA GLU A 113 -12.10 -13.19 -8.77
C GLU A 113 -12.93 -11.99 -8.32
N LEU A 114 -13.48 -11.24 -9.28
CA LEU A 114 -14.17 -9.97 -9.01
C LEU A 114 -15.70 -10.13 -8.85
N ASP A 115 -16.35 -11.10 -9.51
CA ASP A 115 -17.76 -11.47 -9.31
C ASP A 115 -18.09 -12.80 -10.04
N ASP A 116 -19.10 -13.54 -9.54
CA ASP A 116 -19.59 -14.81 -10.10
C ASP A 116 -20.48 -14.60 -11.35
N LYS A 117 -20.89 -13.35 -11.60
CA LYS A 117 -21.95 -12.97 -12.55
C LYS A 117 -21.51 -12.78 -14.00
N TRP A 118 -20.26 -13.06 -14.31
CA TRP A 118 -19.77 -12.99 -15.68
C TRP A 118 -19.99 -14.35 -16.35
N ASP A 119 -20.72 -14.35 -17.47
CA ASP A 119 -20.98 -15.54 -18.28
C ASP A 119 -19.66 -16.23 -18.65
N GLU A 120 -19.65 -17.56 -18.86
CA GLU A 120 -18.44 -18.36 -19.12
C GLU A 120 -17.53 -17.80 -20.24
N LEU A 121 -18.11 -17.06 -21.19
CA LEU A 121 -17.37 -16.41 -22.28
C LEU A 121 -16.61 -15.14 -21.84
N ASP A 122 -17.13 -14.39 -20.86
CA ASP A 122 -16.50 -13.18 -20.31
C ASP A 122 -15.40 -13.50 -19.28
N ARG A 123 -15.50 -14.65 -18.61
CA ARG A 123 -14.46 -15.15 -17.68
C ARG A 123 -13.10 -15.36 -18.35
N MET A 124 -13.09 -15.78 -19.62
CA MET A 124 -11.86 -15.98 -20.39
C MET A 124 -11.17 -14.68 -20.83
N THR A 125 -11.85 -13.53 -20.73
CA THR A 125 -11.38 -12.28 -21.33
C THR A 125 -11.20 -11.14 -20.31
N TYR A 126 -11.97 -11.11 -19.20
CA TYR A 126 -12.04 -9.92 -18.31
C TYR A 126 -12.26 -10.19 -16.80
N GLY A 127 -12.34 -11.45 -16.34
CA GLY A 127 -12.90 -11.76 -15.00
C GLY A 127 -11.97 -11.60 -13.78
N ASP A 128 -10.65 -11.72 -13.97
CA ASP A 128 -9.70 -11.80 -12.85
C ASP A 128 -8.79 -10.57 -12.77
N LEU A 129 -8.73 -9.93 -11.59
CA LEU A 129 -7.66 -8.97 -11.31
C LEU A 129 -6.38 -9.74 -11.01
N GLN A 130 -5.36 -9.54 -11.84
CA GLN A 130 -4.06 -10.19 -11.69
C GLN A 130 -3.00 -9.20 -11.23
N ILE A 131 -2.24 -9.61 -10.22
CA ILE A 131 -1.08 -8.88 -9.69
C ILE A 131 0.12 -9.81 -9.81
N SER A 132 1.20 -9.33 -10.42
CA SER A 132 2.44 -10.08 -10.51
C SER A 132 3.47 -9.45 -9.58
N GLN A 133 4.10 -10.26 -8.73
CA GLN A 133 5.20 -9.85 -7.87
C GLN A 133 6.49 -10.55 -8.31
N SER A 134 7.45 -9.77 -8.81
CA SER A 134 8.79 -10.25 -9.20
C SER A 134 9.79 -10.00 -8.09
N GLU A 135 10.66 -10.98 -7.81
CA GLU A 135 11.77 -10.82 -6.86
C GLU A 135 12.98 -10.10 -7.48
N ASN A 136 13.00 -9.91 -8.82
CA ASN A 136 14.12 -9.31 -9.55
C ASN A 136 13.65 -8.28 -10.59
N LEU A 137 13.57 -7.01 -10.19
CA LEU A 137 13.10 -5.86 -10.98
C LEU A 137 14.05 -5.40 -12.12
N ARG A 138 15.12 -6.14 -12.47
CA ARG A 138 16.20 -5.56 -13.29
C ARG A 138 16.02 -5.59 -14.79
N ASP A 139 15.21 -6.48 -15.36
CA ASP A 139 15.19 -6.64 -16.81
C ASP A 139 13.80 -7.01 -17.32
N TRP A 140 12.97 -6.01 -17.66
CA TRP A 140 11.84 -6.25 -18.54
C TRP A 140 11.74 -5.21 -19.67
N LYS A 141 12.40 -5.52 -20.78
CA LYS A 141 12.01 -5.12 -22.13
C LYS A 141 11.55 -6.37 -22.88
N TYR A 142 10.33 -6.83 -22.62
CA TYR A 142 9.72 -7.81 -23.50
C TYR A 142 8.20 -7.60 -23.58
N ILE A 143 7.75 -7.16 -24.74
CA ILE A 143 6.32 -7.14 -25.08
C ILE A 143 5.97 -8.59 -25.38
N ASN A 144 4.93 -9.15 -24.76
CA ASN A 144 4.31 -10.34 -25.32
C ASN A 144 2.80 -10.17 -25.44
N GLU A 145 2.39 -10.35 -26.69
CA GLU A 145 1.06 -10.27 -27.23
C GLU A 145 0.35 -11.57 -26.84
N CYS A 146 -0.53 -11.54 -25.83
CA CYS A 146 -1.70 -12.42 -25.70
C CYS A 146 -2.47 -12.05 -24.42
N ASN A 147 -3.71 -11.58 -24.62
CA ASN A 147 -4.75 -11.27 -23.62
C ASN A 147 -4.58 -9.98 -22.81
N HIS A 148 -5.70 -9.27 -22.68
CA HIS A 148 -5.85 -7.89 -22.19
C HIS A 148 -5.58 -7.76 -20.67
N TYR A 149 -4.38 -8.05 -20.20
CA TYR A 149 -4.02 -7.91 -18.79
C TYR A 149 -3.45 -6.53 -18.49
N PHE A 150 -4.10 -5.80 -17.58
CA PHE A 150 -3.52 -4.60 -16.98
C PHE A 150 -2.45 -5.03 -15.97
N HIS A 151 -1.18 -4.72 -16.26
CA HIS A 151 -0.07 -4.98 -15.35
C HIS A 151 0.10 -3.81 -14.39
N PHE A 152 -0.01 -4.08 -13.08
CA PHE A 152 0.25 -3.12 -12.02
C PHE A 152 1.37 -3.64 -11.12
N GLU A 153 2.31 -2.75 -10.80
CA GLU A 153 3.42 -3.03 -9.89
C GLU A 153 3.19 -2.28 -8.58
N PHE A 154 3.19 -3.02 -7.47
CA PHE A 154 2.99 -2.48 -6.13
C PHE A 154 4.14 -2.90 -5.23
N THR A 155 4.73 -1.95 -4.53
CA THR A 155 5.75 -2.18 -3.51
C THR A 155 5.12 -2.20 -2.12
N TYR A 156 4.13 -1.34 -1.89
CA TYR A 156 3.54 -1.12 -0.57
C TYR A 156 2.04 -1.42 -0.54
N VAL A 157 1.56 -1.79 0.65
CA VAL A 157 0.15 -2.11 0.92
C VAL A 157 -0.78 -0.96 0.49
N HIS A 158 -0.46 0.29 0.84
CA HIS A 158 -1.32 1.44 0.52
C HIS A 158 -1.50 1.64 -1.00
N GLU A 159 -0.48 1.34 -1.81
CA GLU A 159 -0.58 1.47 -3.28
C GLU A 159 -1.61 0.47 -3.85
N LEU A 160 -1.61 -0.76 -3.33
CA LEU A 160 -2.65 -1.74 -3.65
C LEU A 160 -4.02 -1.28 -3.13
N GLN A 161 -4.10 -0.75 -1.91
CA GLN A 161 -5.35 -0.23 -1.36
C GLN A 161 -5.96 0.87 -2.25
N HIS A 162 -5.15 1.75 -2.84
CA HIS A 162 -5.62 2.78 -3.76
C HIS A 162 -6.25 2.19 -5.02
N LEU A 163 -5.60 1.17 -5.62
CA LEU A 163 -6.17 0.47 -6.78
C LEU A 163 -7.49 -0.20 -6.40
N LEU A 164 -7.52 -0.96 -5.30
CA LEU A 164 -8.72 -1.68 -4.87
C LEU A 164 -9.86 -0.69 -4.61
N TYR A 165 -9.58 0.42 -3.93
CA TYR A 165 -10.55 1.49 -3.71
C TYR A 165 -11.08 2.08 -5.02
N ALA A 166 -10.19 2.40 -5.97
CA ALA A 166 -10.58 2.95 -7.27
C ALA A 166 -11.43 1.97 -8.10
N LEU A 167 -11.23 0.66 -7.93
CA LEU A 167 -12.00 -0.39 -8.57
C LEU A 167 -13.27 -0.78 -7.79
N HIS A 168 -13.59 -0.10 -6.68
CA HIS A 168 -14.69 -0.44 -5.78
C HIS A 168 -14.61 -1.87 -5.20
N ILE A 169 -13.39 -2.39 -5.04
CA ILE A 169 -13.08 -3.64 -4.36
C ILE A 169 -12.76 -3.34 -2.90
N ASP A 170 -13.05 -4.28 -1.98
CA ASP A 170 -12.66 -4.13 -0.57
C ASP A 170 -11.15 -3.93 -0.43
N SER A 171 -10.77 -2.72 0.00
CA SER A 171 -9.38 -2.29 0.24
C SER A 171 -8.94 -2.45 1.70
N ASN A 172 -9.77 -3.05 2.55
CA ASN A 172 -9.44 -3.32 3.96
C ASN A 172 -8.59 -4.60 4.09
N LEU A 173 -7.33 -4.49 3.70
CA LEU A 173 -6.38 -5.60 3.79
C LEU A 173 -6.08 -5.97 5.25
N LYS A 174 -6.00 -7.28 5.51
CA LYS A 174 -5.56 -7.85 6.78
C LYS A 174 -4.04 -8.01 6.76
N ILE A 175 -3.36 -7.37 7.70
CA ILE A 175 -1.90 -7.48 7.94
C ILE A 175 -1.65 -8.50 9.03
#